data_AF-A0A7W1QYV4-F1
#
_entry.id   AF-A0A7W1QYV4-F1
#
_cell.length_a   1.000
_cell.length_b   1.000
_cell.length_c   1.000
_cell.angle_alpha   90.00
_cell.angle_beta   90.00
_cell.angle_gamma   90.00
#
_symmetry.space_group_name_H-M   'P 1'
#
loop_
_entity.id
_entity.type
_entity.pdbx_description
1 polymer ?
#
loop_
_entity_poly.entity_id
_entity_poly.type
_entity_poly.pdbx_seq_one_letter_code
_entity_poly.pdbx_strand_id
1 'polypeptide(L)'
;MKHCPKCQTSYTDDSLKFCLQDGMPLDEFPDQSSPTVAFDTDSETVVSPKRVEPIRFEPPSSYQNDWQPSQPVIVQPAVKKSNTTAIVLLTALGTILLLGLGGIGAWLYFNKPKTEVAVNVNTAPANRPVNSNAANNQTSNSNSLAPAPTQTLAPTPPQPALKPEQIKALTKDVKNVVDEWKSSSENLDLNGHLSQYADTVDYYKGGRVGISKVRADKQSAFEQYDSINFNITNLKVTPDASGEKATAVFDKEWTFEGADKYSAGKVQQQLTLNKIKGKWLITGEKDLKIYYVE
;
A
#
# COMPACT_ATOMS: atom_id res chain seq x y z
N MET A 1 14.45 9.92 22.87
CA MET A 1 14.66 9.06 21.65
C MET A 1 16.15 9.02 21.27
N LYS A 2 16.66 7.90 20.74
CA LYS A 2 18.08 7.76 20.35
C LYS A 2 18.28 7.83 18.84
N HIS A 3 19.40 8.37 18.38
CA HIS A 3 19.67 8.57 16.95
C HIS A 3 21.09 8.12 16.57
N CYS A 4 21.22 7.49 15.40
CA CYS A 4 22.53 7.12 14.86
C CYS A 4 23.08 8.25 13.97
N PRO A 5 24.23 8.86 14.29
CA PRO A 5 24.74 10.00 13.54
C PRO A 5 25.13 9.66 12.09
N LYS A 6 25.42 8.38 11.81
CA LYS A 6 25.87 7.94 10.46
C LYS A 6 24.71 7.67 9.51
N CYS A 7 23.76 6.84 9.92
CA CYS A 7 22.64 6.44 9.05
C CYS A 7 21.35 7.23 9.29
N GLN A 8 21.34 8.10 10.29
CA GLN A 8 20.21 8.94 10.67
C GLN A 8 18.95 8.15 11.07
N THR A 9 19.12 6.90 11.52
CA THR A 9 18.02 6.07 12.03
C THR A 9 17.72 6.43 13.48
N SER A 10 16.44 6.58 13.81
CA SER A 10 15.97 6.84 15.18
C SER A 10 15.39 5.57 15.81
N TYR A 11 15.71 5.36 17.09
CA TYR A 11 15.27 4.20 17.87
C TYR A 11 14.48 4.69 19.10
N THR A 12 13.37 4.00 19.41
CA THR A 12 12.52 4.27 20.58
C THR A 12 12.86 3.41 21.80
N ASP A 13 13.75 2.42 21.64
CA ASP A 13 14.18 1.54 22.71
C ASP A 13 15.42 2.11 23.41
N ASP A 14 15.25 2.53 24.66
CA ASP A 14 16.32 3.16 25.45
C ASP A 14 17.42 2.17 25.88
N SER A 15 17.16 0.86 25.80
CA SER A 15 18.15 -0.18 26.11
C SER A 15 19.19 -0.34 25.00
N LEU A 16 18.91 0.11 23.77
CA LEU A 16 19.87 0.10 22.67
C LEU A 16 20.98 1.13 22.90
N LYS A 17 22.22 0.64 22.91
CA LYS A 17 23.44 1.45 23.00
C LYS A 17 24.12 1.65 21.64
N PHE A 18 23.81 0.78 20.67
CA PHE A 18 24.43 0.77 19.34
C PHE A 18 23.37 0.65 18.24
N CYS A 19 23.65 1.23 17.07
CA CYS A 19 22.82 1.14 15.89
C CYS A 19 22.81 -0.29 15.33
N LEU A 20 21.63 -0.81 14.99
CA LEU A 20 21.45 -2.17 14.49
C LEU A 20 22.00 -2.39 13.07
N GLN A 21 22.22 -1.31 12.31
CA GLN A 21 22.69 -1.38 10.92
C GLN A 21 24.22 -1.36 10.82
N ASP A 22 24.89 -0.60 11.68
CA ASP A 22 26.33 -0.32 11.54
C ASP A 22 27.14 -0.46 12.83
N GLY A 23 26.51 -0.77 13.97
CA GLY A 23 27.16 -0.95 15.25
C GLY A 23 27.71 0.34 15.90
N MET A 24 27.42 1.52 15.33
CA MET A 24 27.90 2.79 15.88
C MET A 24 27.15 3.15 17.19
N PRO A 25 27.80 3.72 18.21
CA PRO A 25 27.12 4.19 19.41
C PRO A 25 26.04 5.22 19.06
N LEU A 26 24.90 5.13 19.76
CA LEU A 26 23.78 6.06 19.57
C LEU A 26 23.96 7.29 20.44
N ASP A 27 23.64 8.46 19.90
CA ASP A 27 23.63 9.71 20.66
C ASP A 27 22.29 9.86 21.40
N GLU A 28 22.39 10.12 22.71
CA GLU A 28 21.26 10.46 23.57
C GLU A 28 21.01 11.97 23.42
N PHE A 29 20.00 12.33 22.62
CA PHE A 29 19.52 13.70 22.62
C PHE A 29 18.67 13.89 23.87
N PRO A 30 18.93 14.91 24.70
CA PRO A 30 18.01 15.26 25.77
C PRO A 30 16.67 15.53 25.11
N ASP A 31 15.64 14.80 25.52
CA ASP A 31 14.29 15.05 25.04
C ASP A 31 13.99 16.51 25.38
N GLN A 32 14.08 17.39 24.37
CA GLN A 32 13.52 18.72 24.45
C GLN A 32 12.02 18.48 24.57
N SER A 33 11.55 18.35 25.81
CA SER A 33 10.15 18.44 26.16
C SER A 33 9.70 19.81 25.65
N SER A 34 9.17 19.84 24.43
CA SER A 34 8.41 20.97 23.93
C SER A 34 7.38 21.27 25.01
N PRO A 35 7.37 22.47 25.61
CA PRO A 35 6.40 22.79 26.64
C PRO A 35 5.02 22.52 26.06
N THR A 36 4.26 21.68 26.76
CA THR A 36 2.85 21.46 26.45
C THR A 36 2.17 22.81 26.60
N VAL A 37 1.91 23.47 25.48
CA VAL A 37 1.10 24.69 25.46
C VAL A 37 -0.31 24.23 25.81
N ALA A 38 -0.68 24.42 27.08
CA ALA A 38 -2.06 24.40 27.48
C ALA A 38 -2.76 25.52 26.69
N PHE A 39 -3.68 25.15 25.82
CA PHE A 39 -4.61 26.10 25.25
C PHE A 39 -5.62 26.46 26.34
N ASP A 40 -5.30 27.50 27.12
CA ASP A 40 -6.31 28.24 27.87
C ASP A 40 -7.21 28.93 26.86
N THR A 41 -8.42 28.39 26.71
CA THR A 41 -9.45 28.95 25.85
C THR A 41 -10.26 29.93 26.69
N ASP A 42 -9.72 31.12 26.95
CA ASP A 42 -10.46 32.26 27.50
C ASP A 42 -9.74 33.56 27.12
N SER A 43 -9.97 34.04 25.90
CA SER A 43 -9.74 35.43 25.54
C SER A 43 -11.06 36.05 25.10
N GLU A 44 -11.71 36.64 26.10
CA GLU A 44 -12.80 37.58 26.01
C GLU A 44 -12.39 38.76 25.10
N THR A 45 -12.90 38.80 23.87
CA THR A 45 -12.80 40.00 23.02
C THR A 45 -13.91 40.97 23.39
N VAL A 46 -13.55 42.00 24.17
CA VAL A 46 -14.37 43.19 24.43
C VAL A 46 -14.57 43.95 23.11
N VAL A 47 -15.76 43.80 22.52
CA VAL A 47 -16.25 44.71 21.48
C VAL A 47 -17.37 45.54 22.07
N SER A 48 -17.08 46.83 22.24
CA SER A 48 -17.99 47.87 22.70
C SER A 48 -19.27 47.95 21.83
N PRO A 49 -20.49 47.73 22.37
CA PRO A 49 -21.71 47.93 21.61
C PRO A 49 -22.03 49.43 21.52
N LYS A 50 -21.83 50.01 20.33
CA LYS A 50 -22.42 51.32 20.00
C LYS A 50 -23.92 51.11 19.80
N ARG A 51 -24.69 51.63 20.75
CA ARG A 51 -26.15 51.72 20.75
C ARG A 51 -26.64 52.38 19.45
N VAL A 52 -27.28 51.61 18.58
CA VAL A 52 -28.10 52.11 17.47
C VAL A 52 -29.54 51.82 17.82
N GLU A 53 -30.35 52.87 17.86
CA GLU A 53 -31.79 52.81 18.14
C GLU A 53 -32.52 51.96 17.09
N PRO A 54 -33.48 51.11 17.50
CA PRO A 54 -34.28 50.33 16.56
C PRO A 54 -35.29 51.24 15.86
N ILE A 55 -35.10 51.43 14.55
CA ILE A 55 -36.14 51.94 13.65
C ILE A 55 -37.25 50.89 13.58
N ARG A 56 -38.41 51.25 14.13
CA ARG A 56 -39.66 50.50 14.06
C ARG A 56 -40.26 50.65 12.65
N PHE A 57 -40.08 49.64 11.82
CA PHE A 57 -40.89 49.46 10.61
C PHE A 57 -42.00 48.45 10.92
N GLU A 58 -43.25 48.90 10.85
CA GLU A 58 -44.44 48.04 10.81
C GLU A 58 -44.66 47.59 9.36
N PRO A 59 -44.56 46.29 9.03
CA PRO A 59 -45.05 45.75 7.78
C PRO A 59 -46.55 45.43 7.86
N PRO A 60 -47.32 45.68 6.78
CA PRO A 60 -48.75 45.40 6.76
C PRO A 60 -49.05 43.90 6.79
N SER A 61 -50.10 43.59 7.54
CA SER A 61 -50.78 42.31 7.63
C SER A 61 -51.28 41.80 6.28
N SER A 62 -50.92 40.55 5.94
CA SER A 62 -51.77 39.49 5.39
C SER A 62 -50.91 38.55 4.56
N TYR A 63 -50.77 37.30 5.01
CA TYR A 63 -50.80 36.05 4.24
C TYR A 63 -50.61 34.92 5.26
N GLN A 64 -51.73 34.32 5.68
CA GLN A 64 -51.71 32.99 6.30
C GLN A 64 -51.18 32.01 5.26
N ASN A 65 -50.05 31.38 5.53
CA ASN A 65 -49.68 30.10 4.94
C ASN A 65 -49.25 29.20 6.09
N ASP A 66 -50.19 28.33 6.49
CA ASP A 66 -49.93 27.17 7.33
C ASP A 66 -48.98 26.23 6.59
N TRP A 67 -47.70 26.27 6.95
CA TRP A 67 -46.77 25.17 6.72
C TRP A 67 -46.00 24.92 8.01
N GLN A 68 -46.52 23.96 8.77
CA GLN A 68 -45.92 23.42 9.98
C GLN A 68 -45.02 22.24 9.56
N PRO A 69 -43.69 22.35 9.62
CA PRO A 69 -42.82 21.20 9.39
C PRO A 69 -43.02 20.21 10.54
N SER A 70 -43.51 19.02 10.19
CA SER A 70 -43.56 17.87 11.09
C SER A 70 -42.13 17.47 11.45
N GLN A 71 -41.83 17.48 12.74
CA GLN A 71 -40.56 16.94 13.23
C GLN A 71 -40.54 15.42 13.02
N PRO A 72 -39.46 14.84 12.47
CA PRO A 72 -39.31 13.40 12.41
C PRO A 72 -39.17 12.85 13.83
N VAL A 73 -40.09 11.99 14.23
CA VAL A 73 -39.98 11.17 15.44
C VAL A 73 -38.80 10.20 15.22
N ILE A 74 -37.68 10.43 15.91
CA ILE A 74 -36.55 9.50 15.93
C ILE A 74 -36.96 8.30 16.79
N VAL A 75 -37.46 7.24 16.16
CA VAL A 75 -37.65 5.94 16.79
C VAL A 75 -36.26 5.34 17.01
N GLN A 76 -35.77 5.35 18.25
CA GLN A 76 -34.54 4.66 18.60
C GLN A 76 -34.77 3.14 18.41
N PRO A 77 -34.02 2.46 17.52
CA PRO A 77 -34.13 1.02 17.38
C PRO A 77 -33.64 0.36 18.67
N ALA A 78 -34.45 -0.55 19.21
CA ALA A 78 -34.07 -1.34 20.37
C ALA A 78 -32.76 -2.10 20.08
N VAL A 79 -31.71 -1.80 20.84
CA VAL A 79 -30.40 -2.45 20.73
C VAL A 79 -30.58 -3.93 21.08
N LYS A 80 -30.65 -4.77 20.04
CA LYS A 80 -30.62 -6.22 20.21
C LYS A 80 -29.23 -6.62 20.68
N LYS A 81 -29.15 -7.14 21.90
CA LYS A 81 -27.94 -7.73 22.48
C LYS A 81 -27.49 -8.88 21.58
N SER A 82 -26.50 -8.65 20.72
CA SER A 82 -26.00 -9.68 19.82
C SER A 82 -25.16 -10.68 20.61
N ASN A 83 -25.40 -11.96 20.37
CA ASN A 83 -24.65 -13.06 20.98
C ASN A 83 -23.31 -13.25 20.25
N THR A 84 -22.50 -12.19 20.18
CA THR A 84 -21.20 -12.17 19.48
C THR A 84 -20.28 -13.28 19.98
N THR A 85 -20.36 -13.62 21.26
CA THR A 85 -19.57 -14.72 21.86
C THR A 85 -19.91 -16.09 21.29
N ALA A 86 -21.17 -16.34 20.92
CA ALA A 86 -21.58 -17.63 20.34
C ALA A 86 -21.07 -17.78 18.90
N ILE A 87 -21.05 -16.69 18.13
CA ILE A 87 -20.58 -16.68 16.74
C ILE A 87 -19.07 -16.92 16.69
N VAL A 88 -18.29 -16.26 17.57
CA VAL A 88 -16.82 -16.43 17.64
C VAL A 88 -16.43 -17.86 18.04
N LEU A 89 -17.20 -18.52 18.91
CA LEU A 89 -16.90 -19.89 19.35
C LEU A 89 -17.22 -20.93 18.27
N LEU A 90 -18.26 -20.69 17.46
CA LEU A 90 -18.64 -21.55 16.33
C LEU A 90 -17.64 -21.47 15.18
N THR A 91 -17.15 -20.27 14.86
CA THR A 91 -16.14 -20.07 13.80
C THR A 91 -14.77 -20.65 14.18
N ALA A 92 -14.35 -20.54 15.44
CA ALA A 92 -13.12 -21.17 15.93
C ALA A 92 -13.18 -22.71 15.85
N LEU A 93 -14.30 -23.34 16.22
CA LEU A 93 -14.47 -24.79 16.10
C LEU A 93 -14.51 -25.26 14.63
N GLY A 94 -15.19 -24.51 13.76
CA GLY A 94 -15.26 -24.82 12.33
C GLY A 94 -13.88 -24.78 11.67
N THR A 95 -13.07 -23.77 11.97
CA THR A 95 -11.71 -23.62 11.41
C THR A 95 -10.75 -24.70 11.91
N ILE A 96 -10.81 -25.08 13.19
CA ILE A 96 -10.01 -26.20 13.73
C ILE A 96 -10.38 -27.52 13.04
N LEU A 97 -11.67 -27.77 12.81
CA LEU A 97 -12.12 -28.99 12.13
C LEU A 97 -11.66 -29.04 10.67
N LEU A 98 -11.74 -27.90 9.96
CA LEU A 98 -11.35 -27.79 8.55
C LEU A 98 -9.83 -27.92 8.37
N LEU A 99 -9.03 -27.31 9.25
CA LEU A 99 -7.57 -27.42 9.23
C LEU A 99 -7.10 -28.81 9.71
N GLY A 100 -7.76 -29.40 10.70
CA GLY A 100 -7.46 -30.74 11.18
C GLY A 100 -7.69 -31.81 10.12
N LEU A 101 -8.82 -31.77 9.42
CA LEU A 101 -9.14 -32.73 8.36
C LEU A 101 -8.34 -32.45 7.07
N GLY A 102 -8.19 -31.17 6.69
CA GLY A 102 -7.44 -30.77 5.50
C GLY A 102 -5.93 -31.01 5.62
N GLY A 103 -5.34 -30.77 6.79
CA GLY A 103 -3.92 -30.96 7.05
C GLY A 103 -3.48 -32.43 6.94
N ILE A 104 -4.29 -33.35 7.46
CA ILE A 104 -4.01 -34.80 7.37
C ILE A 104 -4.11 -35.29 5.92
N GLY A 105 -5.10 -34.81 5.16
CA GLY A 105 -5.26 -35.17 3.74
C GLY A 105 -4.10 -34.68 2.86
N ALA A 106 -3.67 -33.42 3.05
CA ALA A 106 -2.53 -32.87 2.32
C ALA A 106 -1.23 -33.59 2.66
N TRP A 107 -0.98 -33.89 3.95
CA TRP A 107 0.22 -34.60 4.37
C TRP A 107 0.31 -36.00 3.74
N LEU A 108 -0.80 -36.75 3.69
CA LEU A 108 -0.82 -38.07 3.03
C LEU A 108 -0.65 -37.99 1.50
N TYR A 109 -1.08 -36.91 0.86
CA TYR A 109 -0.92 -36.72 -0.58
C TYR A 109 0.54 -36.43 -0.97
N PHE A 110 1.24 -35.60 -0.19
CA PHE A 110 2.62 -35.21 -0.48
C PHE A 110 3.67 -36.22 -0.05
N ASN A 111 3.35 -37.15 0.87
CA ASN A 111 4.27 -38.18 1.34
C ASN A 111 4.28 -39.47 0.51
N LYS A 112 3.72 -39.48 -0.72
CA LYS A 112 3.82 -40.65 -1.59
C LYS A 112 5.29 -40.87 -2.00
N PRO A 113 5.91 -42.01 -1.65
CA PRO A 113 7.25 -42.33 -2.14
C PRO A 113 7.21 -42.42 -3.66
N LYS A 114 8.14 -41.73 -4.33
CA LYS A 114 8.28 -41.81 -5.78
C LYS A 114 8.78 -43.20 -6.13
N THR A 115 7.88 -44.07 -6.56
CA THR A 115 8.24 -45.37 -7.13
C THR A 115 8.88 -45.10 -8.49
N GLU A 116 10.21 -45.18 -8.58
CA GLU A 116 10.91 -45.22 -9.85
C GLU A 116 10.50 -46.49 -10.60
N VAL A 117 9.68 -46.32 -11.64
CA VAL A 117 9.37 -47.39 -12.58
C VAL A 117 10.49 -47.41 -13.62
N ALA A 118 11.39 -48.38 -13.50
CA ALA A 118 12.33 -48.71 -14.56
C ALA A 118 11.56 -49.32 -15.75
N VAL A 119 11.36 -48.52 -16.81
CA VAL A 119 10.82 -49.01 -18.08
C VAL A 119 11.99 -49.36 -19.00
N ASN A 120 12.27 -50.65 -19.13
CA ASN A 120 13.11 -51.21 -20.18
C ASN A 120 12.21 -51.65 -21.34
N VAL A 121 12.27 -50.97 -22.48
CA VAL A 121 11.66 -51.44 -23.74
C VAL A 121 12.63 -51.22 -24.89
N ASN A 122 13.34 -52.29 -25.23
CA ASN A 122 13.95 -52.52 -26.53
C ASN A 122 12.91 -53.13 -27.48
N THR A 123 12.54 -52.43 -28.56
CA THR A 123 12.23 -53.06 -29.86
C THR A 123 12.15 -52.00 -30.97
N ALA A 124 13.01 -52.14 -31.98
CA ALA A 124 13.02 -51.42 -33.26
C ALA A 124 12.21 -52.22 -34.34
N PRO A 125 12.22 -51.90 -35.65
CA PRO A 125 12.54 -50.64 -36.37
C PRO A 125 11.46 -50.25 -37.42
N ALA A 126 11.46 -49.01 -37.94
CA ALA A 126 11.35 -48.71 -39.39
C ALA A 126 11.15 -47.21 -39.70
N ASN A 127 12.07 -46.68 -40.50
CA ASN A 127 11.96 -45.57 -41.45
C ASN A 127 11.43 -44.21 -40.97
N ARG A 128 12.38 -43.32 -40.66
CA ARG A 128 12.31 -41.93 -41.14
C ARG A 128 13.72 -41.33 -41.30
N PRO A 129 14.00 -40.60 -42.41
CA PRO A 129 15.33 -40.09 -42.70
C PRO A 129 15.75 -39.01 -41.72
N VAL A 130 16.92 -39.27 -41.16
CA VAL A 130 17.76 -38.43 -40.34
C VAL A 130 18.21 -37.20 -41.12
N ASN A 131 18.00 -36.00 -40.55
CA ASN A 131 18.88 -34.88 -40.81
C ASN A 131 19.39 -34.36 -39.47
N SER A 132 20.43 -35.04 -38.97
CA SER A 132 21.18 -34.71 -37.77
C SER A 132 22.46 -34.03 -38.19
N ASN A 133 22.50 -32.70 -38.10
CA ASN A 133 23.76 -31.99 -37.84
C ASN A 133 23.86 -31.77 -36.33
N ALA A 134 24.07 -32.87 -35.61
CA ALA A 134 24.56 -32.89 -34.25
C ALA A 134 26.05 -33.26 -34.32
N ALA A 135 26.88 -32.27 -34.65
CA ALA A 135 28.33 -32.37 -34.45
C ALA A 135 28.62 -32.03 -33.00
N ASN A 136 28.89 -33.09 -32.26
CA ASN A 136 29.57 -33.12 -30.99
C ASN A 136 30.83 -32.24 -31.04
N ASN A 137 30.88 -31.20 -30.20
CA ASN A 137 32.13 -30.57 -29.80
C ASN A 137 32.02 -30.19 -28.33
N GLN A 138 32.13 -31.21 -27.47
CA GLN A 138 32.73 -31.05 -26.15
C GLN A 138 34.18 -30.58 -26.34
N THR A 139 34.37 -29.27 -26.42
CA THR A 139 35.65 -28.64 -26.15
C THR A 139 35.56 -28.06 -24.74
N SER A 140 36.16 -28.77 -23.79
CA SER A 140 36.51 -28.24 -22.48
C SER A 140 37.57 -27.15 -22.67
N ASN A 141 37.16 -25.96 -23.11
CA ASN A 141 37.99 -24.77 -23.04
C ASN A 141 37.83 -24.17 -21.64
N SER A 142 38.68 -24.64 -20.74
CA SER A 142 39.08 -23.90 -19.54
C SER A 142 39.87 -22.66 -19.95
N ASN A 143 39.22 -21.73 -20.65
CA ASN A 143 39.73 -20.36 -20.75
C ASN A 143 39.45 -19.70 -19.40
N SER A 144 40.43 -19.84 -18.52
CA SER A 144 40.69 -18.90 -17.43
C SER A 144 40.80 -17.51 -18.05
N LEU A 145 39.65 -16.85 -18.21
CA LEU A 145 39.60 -15.43 -18.51
C LEU A 145 40.16 -14.74 -17.28
N ALA A 146 41.40 -14.26 -17.41
CA ALA A 146 41.97 -13.28 -16.50
C ALA A 146 40.90 -12.20 -16.23
N PRO A 147 40.70 -11.78 -14.97
CA PRO A 147 39.73 -10.75 -14.64
C PRO A 147 40.01 -9.53 -15.53
N ALA A 148 39.09 -9.23 -16.44
CA ALA A 148 39.16 -8.04 -17.26
C ALA A 148 39.31 -6.85 -16.30
N PRO A 149 40.27 -5.93 -16.54
CA PRO A 149 40.50 -4.81 -15.65
C PRO A 149 39.18 -4.09 -15.43
N THR A 150 38.74 -4.06 -14.17
CA THR A 150 37.60 -3.27 -13.72
C THR A 150 37.80 -1.87 -14.27
N GLN A 151 37.07 -1.54 -15.34
CA GLN A 151 37.06 -0.17 -15.85
C GLN A 151 36.44 0.65 -14.73
N THR A 152 37.29 1.36 -13.99
CA THR A 152 36.88 2.40 -13.05
C THR A 152 36.07 3.39 -13.87
N LEU A 153 34.75 3.24 -13.87
CA LEU A 153 33.83 4.16 -14.52
C LEU A 153 34.14 5.53 -13.94
N ALA A 154 34.61 6.43 -14.81
CA ALA A 154 34.81 7.82 -14.44
C ALA A 154 33.51 8.33 -13.80
N PRO A 155 33.58 9.07 -12.68
CA PRO A 155 32.40 9.55 -11.97
C PRO A 155 31.51 10.30 -12.97
N THR A 156 30.27 9.83 -13.13
CA THR A 156 29.29 10.48 -14.00
C THR A 156 29.14 11.93 -13.53
N PRO A 157 29.20 12.92 -14.45
CA PRO A 157 29.02 14.32 -14.10
C PRO A 157 27.73 14.52 -13.28
N PRO A 158 27.75 15.38 -12.25
CA PRO A 158 26.57 15.62 -11.43
C PRO A 158 25.41 16.09 -12.32
N GLN A 159 24.30 15.35 -12.28
CA GLN A 159 23.11 15.67 -13.05
C GLN A 159 22.52 17.00 -12.55
N PRO A 160 22.17 17.94 -13.45
CA PRO A 160 21.57 19.22 -13.06
C PRO A 160 20.31 19.01 -12.22
N ALA A 161 20.17 19.78 -11.13
CA ALA A 161 18.98 19.74 -10.30
C ALA A 161 17.73 20.20 -11.09
N LEU A 162 16.57 19.60 -10.78
CA LEU A 162 15.29 19.98 -11.38
C LEU A 162 14.92 21.43 -11.03
N LYS A 163 14.38 22.16 -12.02
CA LYS A 163 13.83 23.50 -11.81
C LYS A 163 12.51 23.43 -11.03
N PRO A 164 12.15 24.46 -10.24
CA PRO A 164 10.90 24.49 -9.46
C PRO A 164 9.63 24.21 -10.29
N GLU A 165 9.57 24.69 -11.53
CA GLU A 165 8.44 24.49 -12.44
C GLU A 165 8.30 23.02 -12.86
N GLN A 166 9.43 22.33 -13.06
CA GLN A 166 9.45 20.91 -13.38
C GLN A 166 8.99 20.07 -12.19
N ILE A 167 9.42 20.43 -10.98
CA ILE A 167 8.97 19.79 -9.73
C ILE A 167 7.46 19.94 -9.57
N LYS A 168 6.91 21.14 -9.82
CA LYS A 168 5.47 21.39 -9.74
C LYS A 168 4.67 20.56 -10.75
N ALA A 169 5.11 20.52 -12.01
CA ALA A 169 4.46 19.74 -13.06
C ALA A 169 4.49 18.23 -12.74
N LEU A 170 5.66 17.71 -12.36
CA LEU A 170 5.81 16.31 -11.97
C LEU A 170 4.93 15.96 -10.77
N THR A 171 4.90 16.81 -9.75
CA THR A 171 4.06 16.60 -8.56
C THR A 171 2.59 16.49 -8.93
N LYS A 172 2.13 17.32 -9.87
CA LYS A 172 0.77 17.25 -10.40
C LYS A 172 0.52 15.92 -11.12
N ASP A 173 1.43 15.49 -11.99
CA ASP A 173 1.28 14.24 -12.74
C ASP A 173 1.24 13.02 -11.80
N VAL A 174 2.11 12.97 -10.79
CA VAL A 174 2.13 11.89 -9.79
C VAL A 174 0.85 11.90 -8.95
N LYS A 175 0.35 13.08 -8.56
CA LYS A 175 -0.92 13.19 -7.85
C LYS A 175 -2.07 12.62 -8.70
N ASN A 176 -2.10 12.90 -10.00
CA ASN A 176 -3.12 12.35 -10.89
C ASN A 176 -3.07 10.81 -10.91
N VAL A 177 -1.88 10.19 -10.94
CA VAL A 177 -1.75 8.73 -10.85
C VAL A 177 -2.32 8.18 -9.54
N VAL A 178 -2.07 8.85 -8.40
CA VAL A 178 -2.64 8.45 -7.10
C VAL A 178 -4.17 8.57 -7.11
N ASP A 179 -4.71 9.66 -7.68
CA ASP A 179 -6.15 9.88 -7.78
C ASP A 179 -6.83 8.85 -8.71
N GLU A 180 -6.20 8.49 -9.85
CA GLU A 180 -6.69 7.43 -10.76
C GLU A 180 -6.59 6.04 -10.12
N TRP A 181 -5.50 5.74 -9.42
CA TRP A 181 -5.32 4.49 -8.67
C TRP A 181 -6.40 4.33 -7.58
N LYS A 182 -6.72 5.42 -6.87
CA LYS A 182 -7.80 5.48 -5.89
C LYS A 182 -9.14 5.23 -6.56
N SER A 183 -9.48 6.04 -7.55
CA SER A 183 -10.79 5.99 -8.21
C SER A 183 -11.06 4.64 -8.88
N SER A 184 -10.08 4.05 -9.54
CA SER A 184 -10.22 2.71 -10.13
C SER A 184 -10.44 1.62 -9.08
N SER A 185 -9.89 1.76 -7.87
CA SER A 185 -10.15 0.84 -6.77
C SER A 185 -11.58 0.98 -6.24
N GLU A 186 -12.04 2.21 -6.04
CA GLU A 186 -13.39 2.50 -5.52
C GLU A 186 -14.50 2.11 -6.50
N ASN A 187 -14.19 2.14 -7.80
CA ASN A 187 -15.10 1.70 -8.86
C ASN A 187 -15.00 0.21 -9.19
N LEU A 188 -14.18 -0.57 -8.46
CA LEU A 188 -13.88 -1.98 -8.74
C LEU A 188 -13.41 -2.24 -10.20
N ASP A 189 -12.80 -1.23 -10.83
CA ASP A 189 -12.28 -1.32 -12.20
C ASP A 189 -10.86 -1.90 -12.19
N LEU A 190 -10.78 -3.22 -12.28
CA LEU A 190 -9.49 -3.92 -12.26
C LEU A 190 -8.58 -3.51 -13.41
N ASN A 191 -9.13 -3.29 -14.60
CA ASN A 191 -8.29 -2.95 -15.77
C ASN A 191 -7.76 -1.52 -15.64
N GLY A 192 -8.61 -0.57 -15.23
CA GLY A 192 -8.19 0.79 -14.89
C GLY A 192 -7.13 0.80 -13.80
N HIS A 193 -7.33 0.01 -12.74
CA HIS A 193 -6.39 -0.08 -11.63
C HIS A 193 -5.02 -0.62 -12.07
N LEU A 194 -5.00 -1.72 -12.81
CA LEU A 194 -3.75 -2.34 -13.28
C LEU A 194 -3.03 -1.48 -14.33
N SER A 195 -3.73 -0.59 -15.04
CA SER A 195 -3.11 0.32 -16.00
C SER A 195 -2.17 1.35 -15.36
N GLN A 196 -2.24 1.52 -14.05
CA GLN A 196 -1.39 2.40 -13.25
C GLN A 196 -0.08 1.74 -12.82
N TYR A 197 0.08 0.42 -13.01
CA TYR A 197 1.27 -0.32 -12.60
C TYR A 197 2.18 -0.62 -13.78
N ALA A 198 3.48 -0.77 -13.49
CA ALA A 198 4.44 -1.33 -14.43
C ALA A 198 4.33 -2.86 -14.52
N ASP A 199 4.96 -3.45 -15.54
CA ASP A 199 4.98 -4.92 -15.74
C ASP A 199 5.58 -5.69 -14.55
N THR A 200 6.45 -5.03 -13.78
CA THR A 200 7.06 -5.56 -12.57
C THR A 200 7.03 -4.53 -11.45
N VAL A 201 6.67 -4.96 -10.24
CA VAL A 201 6.39 -4.11 -9.09
C VAL A 201 7.09 -4.67 -7.86
N ASP A 202 7.77 -3.84 -7.08
CA ASP A 202 8.21 -4.20 -5.73
C ASP A 202 7.01 -4.14 -4.77
N TYR A 203 6.45 -5.31 -4.43
CA TYR A 203 5.10 -5.44 -3.90
C TYR A 203 5.11 -5.98 -2.46
N TYR A 204 4.87 -5.07 -1.51
CA TYR A 204 4.81 -5.35 -0.07
C TYR A 204 6.01 -6.17 0.43
N LYS A 205 5.74 -7.29 1.14
CA LYS A 205 6.75 -8.22 1.66
C LYS A 205 7.19 -9.26 0.63
N GLY A 206 6.58 -9.29 -0.55
CA GLY A 206 6.86 -10.28 -1.60
C GLY A 206 8.08 -9.93 -2.48
N GLY A 207 8.62 -8.72 -2.35
CA GLY A 207 9.67 -8.20 -3.22
C GLY A 207 9.17 -7.95 -4.64
N ARG A 208 10.07 -8.06 -5.62
CA ARG A 208 9.74 -7.78 -7.03
C ARG A 208 8.89 -8.91 -7.64
N VAL A 209 7.64 -8.61 -7.97
CA VAL A 209 6.67 -9.51 -8.61
C VAL A 209 6.25 -8.99 -9.98
N GLY A 210 5.71 -9.88 -10.82
CA GLY A 210 5.08 -9.49 -12.09
C GLY A 210 3.65 -8.96 -11.88
N ILE A 211 3.16 -8.17 -12.84
CA ILE A 211 1.82 -7.59 -12.84
C ILE A 211 0.69 -8.63 -12.70
N SER A 212 0.93 -9.89 -13.11
CA SER A 212 -0.03 -10.99 -12.93
C SER A 212 -0.31 -11.32 -11.46
N LYS A 213 0.69 -11.20 -10.57
CA LYS A 213 0.49 -11.38 -9.13
C LYS A 213 -0.35 -10.26 -8.54
N VAL A 214 -0.04 -9.02 -8.91
CA VAL A 214 -0.83 -7.84 -8.51
C VAL A 214 -2.27 -7.98 -8.99
N ARG A 215 -2.49 -8.40 -10.25
CA ARG A 215 -3.83 -8.71 -10.79
C ARG A 215 -4.57 -9.72 -9.95
N ALA A 216 -3.95 -10.86 -9.63
CA ALA A 216 -4.61 -11.92 -8.87
C ALA A 216 -5.05 -11.43 -7.48
N ASP A 217 -4.20 -10.67 -6.80
CA ASP A 217 -4.51 -10.13 -5.46
C ASP A 217 -5.63 -9.09 -5.52
N LYS A 218 -5.60 -8.18 -6.50
CA LYS A 218 -6.63 -7.14 -6.66
C LYS A 218 -7.96 -7.72 -7.14
N GLN A 219 -7.96 -8.65 -8.09
CA GLN A 219 -9.16 -9.38 -8.54
C GLN A 219 -9.81 -10.08 -7.34
N SER A 220 -9.01 -10.79 -6.54
CA SER A 220 -9.53 -11.49 -5.37
C SER A 220 -10.17 -10.52 -4.37
N ALA A 221 -9.61 -9.33 -4.16
CA ALA A 221 -10.24 -8.31 -3.33
C ALA A 221 -11.54 -7.78 -3.96
N PHE A 222 -11.54 -7.47 -5.25
CA PHE A 222 -12.71 -6.88 -5.94
C PHE A 222 -13.88 -7.87 -6.08
N GLU A 223 -13.62 -9.18 -6.07
CA GLU A 223 -14.66 -10.21 -6.02
C GLU A 223 -15.24 -10.43 -4.61
N GLN A 224 -14.51 -10.03 -3.57
CA GLN A 224 -14.88 -10.29 -2.18
C GLN A 224 -15.72 -9.19 -1.54
N TYR A 225 -15.66 -7.97 -2.08
CA TYR A 225 -16.30 -6.79 -1.52
C TYR A 225 -17.19 -6.14 -2.58
N ASP A 226 -18.39 -5.74 -2.15
CA ASP A 226 -19.36 -5.01 -2.96
C ASP A 226 -19.01 -3.51 -3.05
N SER A 227 -18.27 -3.01 -2.05
CA SER A 227 -17.84 -1.61 -1.95
C SER A 227 -16.42 -1.52 -1.41
N ILE A 228 -15.63 -0.64 -2.03
CA ILE A 228 -14.28 -0.27 -1.60
C ILE A 228 -14.25 1.26 -1.50
N ASN A 229 -13.92 1.78 -0.32
CA ASN A 229 -13.73 3.22 -0.13
C ASN A 229 -12.33 3.50 0.40
N PHE A 230 -11.69 4.54 -0.15
CA PHE A 230 -10.42 5.04 0.32
C PHE A 230 -10.54 6.53 0.69
N ASN A 231 -9.99 6.87 1.85
CA ASN A 231 -9.70 8.24 2.21
C ASN A 231 -8.17 8.45 2.23
N ILE A 232 -7.69 9.28 1.30
CA ILE A 232 -6.27 9.61 1.16
C ILE A 232 -6.02 10.99 1.74
N THR A 233 -5.10 11.07 2.70
CA THR A 233 -4.69 12.32 3.34
C THR A 233 -3.18 12.45 3.40
N ASN A 234 -2.67 13.65 3.69
CA ASN A 234 -1.24 13.91 3.88
C ASN A 234 -0.33 13.47 2.71
N LEU A 235 -0.82 13.59 1.47
CA LEU A 235 -0.04 13.23 0.29
C LEU A 235 1.19 14.11 0.12
N LYS A 236 2.37 13.50 0.19
CA LYS A 236 3.67 14.10 -0.09
C LYS A 236 4.33 13.40 -1.26
N VAL A 237 4.66 14.17 -2.29
CA VAL A 237 5.40 13.69 -3.47
C VAL A 237 6.84 14.18 -3.40
N THR A 238 7.80 13.27 -3.59
CA THR A 238 9.24 13.57 -3.63
C THR A 238 9.82 13.04 -4.94
N PRO A 239 10.08 13.90 -5.94
CA PRO A 239 10.80 13.51 -7.15
C PRO A 239 12.26 13.20 -6.84
N ASP A 240 12.87 12.33 -7.64
CA ASP A 240 14.31 12.18 -7.67
C ASP A 240 14.98 13.33 -8.45
N ALA A 241 16.32 13.39 -8.41
CA ALA A 241 17.07 14.42 -9.14
C ALA A 241 16.91 14.33 -10.66
N SER A 242 16.53 13.15 -11.19
CA SER A 242 16.35 12.96 -12.62
C SER A 242 14.99 13.43 -13.14
N GLY A 243 13.96 13.45 -12.28
CA GLY A 243 12.58 13.70 -12.67
C GLY A 243 11.92 12.50 -13.35
N GLU A 244 12.60 11.36 -13.43
CA GLU A 244 12.08 10.11 -14.00
C GLU A 244 11.59 9.14 -12.91
N LYS A 245 11.87 9.44 -11.64
CA LYS A 245 11.34 8.69 -10.49
C LYS A 245 10.71 9.62 -9.48
N ALA A 246 9.70 9.12 -8.79
CA ALA A 246 9.07 9.83 -7.69
C ALA A 246 8.61 8.84 -6.62
N THR A 247 8.55 9.33 -5.38
CA THR A 247 7.92 8.61 -4.28
C THR A 247 6.74 9.42 -3.78
N ALA A 248 5.58 8.79 -3.69
CA ALA A 248 4.38 9.35 -3.07
C ALA A 248 4.15 8.65 -1.73
N VAL A 249 4.10 9.40 -0.64
CA VAL A 249 3.76 8.90 0.70
C VAL A 249 2.48 9.59 1.16
N PHE A 250 1.52 8.83 1.67
CA PHE A 250 0.24 9.34 2.14
C PHE A 250 -0.34 8.43 3.22
N ASP A 251 -1.27 8.96 4.00
CA ASP A 251 -2.09 8.14 4.88
C ASP A 251 -3.32 7.65 4.09
N LYS A 252 -3.54 6.34 4.09
CA LYS A 252 -4.68 5.66 3.47
C LYS A 252 -5.52 5.03 4.55
N GLU A 253 -6.74 5.51 4.68
CA GLU A 253 -7.81 4.89 5.45
C GLU A 253 -8.76 4.17 4.49
N TRP A 254 -9.21 2.97 4.84
CA TRP A 254 -10.09 2.18 3.99
C TRP A 254 -11.27 1.61 4.76
N THR A 255 -12.35 1.41 4.02
CA THR A 255 -13.52 0.63 4.43
C THR A 255 -13.95 -0.22 3.25
N PHE A 256 -13.91 -1.54 3.43
CA PHE A 256 -14.37 -2.54 2.46
C PHE A 256 -15.59 -3.25 3.02
N GLU A 257 -16.65 -3.32 2.23
CA GLU A 257 -17.92 -3.91 2.64
C GLU A 257 -18.36 -4.92 1.59
N GLY A 258 -18.79 -6.10 2.03
CA GLY A 258 -19.44 -7.11 1.22
C GLY A 258 -20.48 -7.86 2.04
N ALA A 259 -21.31 -8.68 1.38
CA ALA A 259 -22.46 -9.37 1.99
C ALA A 259 -22.23 -9.92 3.42
N ASP A 260 -21.12 -10.64 3.65
CA ASP A 260 -20.75 -11.22 4.96
C ASP A 260 -19.31 -10.83 5.37
N LYS A 261 -18.74 -9.80 4.75
CA LYS A 261 -17.33 -9.41 4.95
C LYS A 261 -17.22 -7.91 5.20
N TYR A 262 -16.37 -7.58 6.15
CA TYR A 262 -16.00 -6.22 6.47
C TYR A 262 -14.49 -6.17 6.66
N SER A 263 -13.86 -5.11 6.17
CA SER A 263 -12.50 -4.77 6.58
C SER A 263 -12.34 -3.26 6.61
N ALA A 264 -11.83 -2.74 7.71
CA ALA A 264 -11.45 -1.35 7.81
C ALA A 264 -10.04 -1.21 8.35
N GLY A 265 -9.46 -0.05 8.17
CA GLY A 265 -8.13 0.20 8.70
C GLY A 265 -7.51 1.49 8.20
N LYS A 266 -6.31 1.75 8.71
CA LYS A 266 -5.52 2.90 8.29
C LYS A 266 -4.04 2.57 8.30
N VAL A 267 -3.36 2.93 7.21
CA VAL A 267 -1.90 2.77 7.02
C VAL A 267 -1.28 4.06 6.51
N GLN A 268 0.01 4.23 6.74
CA GLN A 268 0.82 5.12 5.92
C GLN A 268 1.36 4.30 4.75
N GLN A 269 0.96 4.64 3.54
CA GLN A 269 1.33 3.94 2.33
C GLN A 269 2.38 4.71 1.53
N GLN A 270 3.29 3.98 0.91
CA GLN A 270 4.24 4.51 -0.07
C GLN A 270 3.99 3.87 -1.44
N LEU A 271 3.89 4.72 -2.47
CA LEU A 271 4.02 4.32 -3.87
C LEU A 271 5.34 4.84 -4.43
N THR A 272 6.08 3.97 -5.11
CA THR A 272 7.27 4.32 -5.89
C THR A 272 6.88 4.29 -7.36
N LEU A 273 7.07 5.41 -8.05
CA LEU A 273 6.66 5.60 -9.43
C LEU A 273 7.89 5.86 -10.30
N ASN A 274 7.90 5.25 -11.49
CA ASN A 274 8.87 5.56 -12.53
C ASN A 274 8.13 6.04 -13.78
N LYS A 275 8.74 6.97 -14.50
CA LYS A 275 8.28 7.38 -15.81
C LYS A 275 8.80 6.40 -16.86
N ILE A 276 7.91 5.63 -17.45
CA ILE A 276 8.21 4.58 -18.43
C ILE A 276 7.50 4.95 -19.74
N LYS A 277 8.28 5.20 -20.79
CA LYS A 277 7.77 5.64 -22.11
C LYS A 277 6.86 6.89 -21.99
N GLY A 278 7.24 7.82 -21.12
CA GLY A 278 6.50 9.08 -20.89
C GLY A 278 5.29 8.96 -19.95
N LYS A 279 4.90 7.76 -19.51
CA LYS A 279 3.81 7.55 -18.55
C LYS A 279 4.36 7.23 -17.16
N TRP A 280 3.81 7.86 -16.13
CA TRP A 280 4.09 7.50 -14.74
C TRP A 280 3.39 6.18 -14.39
N LEU A 281 4.16 5.19 -13.92
CA LEU A 281 3.67 3.88 -13.52
C LEU A 281 4.20 3.51 -12.14
N ILE A 282 3.36 2.87 -11.34
CA ILE A 282 3.70 2.32 -10.03
C ILE A 282 4.64 1.14 -10.23
N THR A 283 5.86 1.28 -9.71
CA THR A 283 6.91 0.26 -9.72
C THR A 283 7.20 -0.29 -8.32
N GLY A 284 6.60 0.29 -7.28
CA GLY A 284 6.61 -0.27 -5.92
C GLY A 284 5.42 0.20 -5.11
N GLU A 285 4.90 -0.67 -4.26
CA GLU A 285 3.79 -0.41 -3.34
C GLU A 285 4.11 -1.10 -2.00
N LYS A 286 4.07 -0.34 -0.90
CA LYS A 286 4.27 -0.88 0.44
C LYS A 286 3.60 -0.04 1.51
N ASP A 287 3.27 -0.67 2.63
CA ASP A 287 2.86 0.02 3.84
C ASP A 287 4.10 0.33 4.69
N LEU A 288 4.27 1.59 5.06
CA LEU A 288 5.35 2.06 5.94
C LEU A 288 4.99 1.89 7.42
N LYS A 289 3.72 2.13 7.75
CA LYS A 289 3.21 2.08 9.11
C LYS A 289 1.76 1.63 9.09
N ILE A 290 1.39 0.74 10.01
CA ILE A 290 0.01 0.35 10.24
C ILE A 290 -0.47 1.13 11.47
N TYR A 291 -1.56 1.87 11.33
CA TYR A 291 -2.19 2.57 12.46
C TYR A 291 -3.20 1.66 13.14
N TYR A 292 -4.12 1.05 12.37
CA TYR A 292 -5.09 0.06 12.86
C TYR A 292 -5.64 -0.78 11.70
N VAL A 293 -6.21 -1.96 12.02
CA VAL A 293 -6.93 -2.86 11.10
C VAL A 293 -8.07 -3.51 11.89
N GLU A 294 -9.24 -3.59 11.28
CA GLU A 294 -10.49 -4.14 11.82
C GLU A 294 -11.08 -5.18 10.87
#